data_AF-A0A0B8P0W7-F1
#
_entry.id   AF-A0A0B8P0W7-F1
#
_cell.length_a   1.000
_cell.length_b   1.000
_cell.length_c   1.000
_cell.angle_alpha   90.00
_cell.angle_beta   90.00
_cell.angle_gamma   90.00
#
_symmetry.space_group_name_H-M   'P 1'
#
loop_
_entity.id
_entity.type
_entity.pdbx_description
1 polymer ?
#
loop_
_entity_poly.entity_id
_entity_poly.type
_entity_poly.pdbx_seq_one_letter_code
_entity_poly.pdbx_strand_id
1 'polypeptide(L)'
;MLVSSIKHDPWRATQLKEPIDKLIVADSKNVLLKTLRTFFEQNCDLAQTCESLHIHRNTLRYRLDKIEQVTALNINNLDEKVQLYLALKCL
;
A
#
# COMPACT_ATOMS: atom_id res chain seq x y z
N MET A 1 -20.93 -1.03 -9.81
CA MET A 1 -19.99 -0.65 -8.73
C MET A 1 -18.66 -1.32 -9.04
N LEU A 2 -17.54 -0.58 -9.05
CA LEU A 2 -16.21 -0.92 -9.62
C LEU A 2 -15.71 -2.37 -9.45
N VAL A 3 -16.12 -3.08 -8.41
CA VAL A 3 -15.76 -4.49 -8.14
C VAL A 3 -16.27 -5.45 -9.22
N SER A 4 -17.37 -5.15 -9.93
CA SER A 4 -17.93 -6.04 -10.96
C SER A 4 -17.11 -6.11 -12.24
N SER A 5 -16.23 -5.13 -12.51
CA SER A 5 -15.44 -5.08 -13.75
C SER A 5 -14.07 -5.76 -13.64
N ILE A 6 -13.59 -6.08 -12.44
CA ILE A 6 -12.24 -6.62 -12.24
C ILE A 6 -12.12 -8.10 -12.67
N LYS A 7 -13.24 -8.84 -12.70
CA LYS A 7 -13.22 -10.30 -12.85
C LYS A 7 -13.02 -10.84 -14.29
N HIS A 8 -13.02 -10.01 -15.32
CA HIS A 8 -13.03 -10.50 -16.71
C HIS A 8 -11.74 -10.29 -17.52
N ASP A 9 -10.75 -9.55 -17.01
CA ASP A 9 -9.54 -9.27 -17.79
C ASP A 9 -8.26 -9.72 -17.08
N PRO A 10 -7.56 -10.74 -17.60
CA PRO A 10 -6.25 -11.18 -17.08
C PRO A 10 -5.21 -10.05 -17.00
N TRP A 11 -5.30 -9.04 -17.87
CA TRP A 11 -4.39 -7.88 -17.84
C TRP A 11 -4.53 -7.04 -16.56
N ARG A 12 -5.70 -7.04 -15.92
CA ARG A 12 -5.93 -6.31 -14.67
C ARG A 12 -5.20 -6.95 -13.51
N ALA A 13 -5.02 -8.27 -13.50
CA ALA A 13 -4.27 -8.96 -12.45
C ALA A 13 -2.79 -8.60 -12.49
N THR A 14 -2.21 -8.48 -13.69
CA THR A 14 -0.82 -8.02 -13.87
C THR A 14 -0.67 -6.55 -13.49
N GLN A 15 -1.62 -5.70 -13.90
CA GLN A 15 -1.61 -4.28 -13.59
C GLN A 15 -1.86 -3.98 -12.09
N LEU A 16 -2.57 -4.87 -11.40
CA LEU A 16 -2.81 -4.76 -9.97
C LEU A 16 -1.50 -4.87 -9.17
N LYS A 17 -0.54 -5.69 -9.60
CA LYS A 17 0.73 -5.89 -8.89
C LYS A 17 1.75 -4.79 -9.15
N GLU A 18 1.66 -4.11 -10.29
CA GLU A 18 2.63 -3.10 -10.73
C GLU A 18 3.02 -2.06 -9.66
N PRO A 19 2.08 -1.48 -8.87
CA PRO A 19 2.44 -0.52 -7.83
C PRO A 19 3.31 -1.14 -6.72
N ILE A 20 3.02 -2.38 -6.35
CA ILE A 20 3.75 -3.09 -5.29
C ILE A 20 5.10 -3.59 -5.80
N ASP A 21 5.20 -4.02 -7.05
CA ASP A 21 6.48 -4.38 -7.68
C ASP A 21 7.42 -3.16 -7.71
N LYS A 22 6.91 -1.98 -8.10
CA LYS A 22 7.66 -0.71 -8.01
C LYS A 22 8.10 -0.42 -6.58
N LEU A 23 7.24 -0.66 -5.60
CA LEU A 23 7.56 -0.45 -4.19
C LEU A 23 8.69 -1.37 -3.72
N ILE A 24 8.65 -2.65 -4.09
CA ILE A 24 9.68 -3.64 -3.73
C ILE A 24 11.03 -3.26 -4.33
N VAL A 25 11.05 -2.86 -5.61
CA VAL A 25 12.29 -2.44 -6.29
C VAL A 25 12.88 -1.19 -5.65
N ALA A 26 12.03 -0.23 -5.25
CA ALA A 26 12.48 1.00 -4.60
C ALA A 26 12.89 0.83 -3.13
N ASP A 27 12.38 -0.20 -2.45
CA ASP A 27 12.54 -0.42 -1.01
C ASP A 27 13.61 -1.48 -0.69
N SER A 28 14.87 -1.13 -0.92
CA SER A 28 16.03 -2.02 -0.71
C SER A 28 16.15 -2.59 0.70
N LYS A 29 15.53 -1.96 1.70
CA LYS A 29 15.55 -2.40 3.11
C LYS A 29 14.22 -2.99 3.59
N ASN A 30 13.23 -3.18 2.72
CA ASN A 30 11.88 -3.65 3.06
C ASN A 30 11.16 -2.81 4.15
N VAL A 31 11.54 -1.54 4.32
CA VAL A 31 10.99 -0.67 5.35
C VAL A 31 9.61 -0.15 4.96
N LEU A 32 9.44 0.28 3.71
CA LEU A 32 8.18 0.80 3.16
C LEU A 32 7.15 -0.33 3.01
N LEU A 33 7.56 -1.48 2.48
CA LEU A 33 6.68 -2.64 2.35
C LEU A 33 6.19 -3.13 3.71
N LYS A 34 7.08 -3.23 4.71
CA LYS A 34 6.69 -3.56 6.09
C LYS A 34 5.74 -2.52 6.67
N THR A 35 6.03 -1.23 6.47
CA THR A 35 5.17 -0.14 6.95
C THR A 35 3.77 -0.24 6.35
N LEU A 36 3.67 -0.51 5.06
CA LEU A 36 2.39 -0.66 4.36
C LEU A 36 1.61 -1.88 4.85
N ARG A 37 2.27 -3.03 5.05
CA ARG A 37 1.64 -4.23 5.65
C ARG A 37 1.07 -3.92 7.03
N THR A 38 1.89 -3.37 7.92
CA THR A 38 1.45 -3.04 9.27
C THR A 38 0.33 -2.00 9.27
N PHE A 39 0.40 -0.99 8.39
CA PHE A 39 -0.67 0.00 8.24
C PHE A 39 -2.03 -0.64 7.91
N PHE A 40 -2.07 -1.60 6.99
CA PHE A 40 -3.30 -2.31 6.68
C PHE A 40 -3.72 -3.33 7.75
N GLU A 41 -2.77 -3.99 8.42
CA GLU A 41 -3.05 -4.89 9.56
C GLU A 41 -3.68 -4.14 10.73
N GLN A 42 -3.31 -2.87 10.94
CA GLN A 42 -3.91 -1.99 11.93
C GLN A 42 -5.15 -1.24 11.40
N ASN A 43 -5.82 -1.75 10.37
CA ASN A 43 -7.03 -1.16 9.79
C ASN A 43 -6.87 0.31 9.38
N CYS A 44 -5.70 0.69 8.87
CA CYS A 44 -5.35 2.05 8.50
C CYS A 44 -5.30 3.06 9.68
N ASP A 45 -5.23 2.57 10.92
CA ASP A 45 -5.07 3.41 12.11
C ASP A 45 -3.62 3.86 12.26
N LEU A 46 -3.39 5.18 12.14
CA LEU A 46 -2.05 5.76 12.21
C LEU A 46 -1.40 5.61 13.59
N ALA A 47 -2.17 5.70 14.68
CA ALA A 47 -1.63 5.63 16.02
C ALA A 47 -1.19 4.21 16.34
N GLN A 48 -2.06 3.22 16.08
CA GLN A 48 -1.74 1.80 16.26
C GLN A 48 -0.60 1.36 15.33
N THR A 49 -0.54 1.89 14.10
CA THR A 49 0.58 1.61 13.18
C THR A 49 1.90 2.15 13.73
N CYS A 50 1.91 3.37 14.30
CA CYS A 50 3.10 3.94 14.93
C CYS A 50 3.59 3.09 16.11
N GLU A 51 2.65 2.68 16.97
CA GLU A 51 2.93 1.83 18.13
C GLU A 51 3.50 0.46 17.69
N SER A 52 2.83 -0.21 16.76
CA SER A 52 3.27 -1.52 16.23
C SER A 52 4.65 -1.46 15.60
N LEU A 53 4.95 -0.39 14.85
CA LEU A 53 6.25 -0.19 14.21
C LEU A 53 7.31 0.42 15.14
N HIS A 54 6.94 0.83 16.35
CA HIS A 54 7.80 1.54 17.30
C HIS A 54 8.45 2.80 16.68
N ILE A 55 7.66 3.58 15.94
CA ILE A 55 8.10 4.81 15.27
C ILE A 55 7.22 6.00 15.63
N HIS A 56 7.75 7.20 15.43
CA HIS A 56 6.98 8.43 15.58
C HIS A 56 6.06 8.69 14.37
N ARG A 57 4.94 9.38 14.60
CA ARG A 57 3.96 9.78 13.57
C ARG A 57 4.57 10.48 12.35
N ASN A 58 5.60 11.31 12.54
CA ASN A 58 6.25 12.01 11.43
C ASN A 58 7.00 11.02 10.53
N THR A 59 7.65 10.02 11.12
CA THR A 59 8.32 8.95 10.38
C THR A 59 7.30 8.10 9.62
N LEU A 60 6.18 7.76 10.26
CA LEU A 60 5.10 7.04 9.57
C LEU A 60 4.56 7.85 8.39
N ARG A 61 4.24 9.13 8.59
CA ARG A 61 3.77 10.03 7.54
C ARG A 61 4.74 10.08 6.36
N TYR A 62 6.03 10.33 6.62
CA TYR A 62 7.05 10.34 5.59
C TYR A 62 7.10 9.03 4.79
N ARG A 63 6.99 7.88 5.47
CA ARG A 63 6.98 6.58 4.79
C ARG A 63 5.73 6.39 3.93
N LEU A 64 4.55 6.78 4.43
CA LEU A 64 3.30 6.72 3.68
C LEU A 64 3.35 7.64 2.46
N ASP A 65 3.81 8.88 2.61
CA ASP A 65 3.98 9.81 1.49
C ASP A 65 4.97 9.24 0.45
N LYS A 66 6.05 8.57 0.90
CA LYS A 66 7.00 7.90 0.01
C LYS A 66 6.37 6.73 -0.72
N ILE A 67 5.51 5.95 -0.06
CA ILE A 67 4.74 4.87 -0.68
C ILE A 67 3.81 5.45 -1.75
N GLU A 68 3.10 6.54 -1.48
CA GLU A 68 2.24 7.20 -2.47
C GLU A 68 3.03 7.66 -3.70
N GLN A 69 4.22 8.26 -3.49
CA GLN A 69 5.08 8.68 -4.59
C GLN A 69 5.57 7.52 -5.47
N VAL A 70 5.95 6.40 -4.86
CA VAL A 70 6.48 5.24 -5.60
C VAL A 70 5.38 4.47 -6.31
N THR A 71 4.23 4.31 -5.64
CA THR A 71 3.08 3.55 -6.16
C THR A 71 2.22 4.38 -7.11
N ALA A 72 2.35 5.72 -7.07
CA ALA A 72 1.44 6.68 -7.69
C ALA A 72 -0.03 6.52 -7.26
N LEU A 73 -0.26 5.98 -6.05
CA LEU A 73 -1.57 5.76 -5.46
C LEU A 73 -1.71 6.57 -4.17
N ASN A 74 -2.82 7.28 -4.05
CA ASN A 74 -3.16 8.11 -2.91
C ASN A 74 -3.88 7.30 -1.83
N ILE A 75 -3.29 7.19 -0.64
CA ILE A 75 -3.84 6.47 0.52
C ILE A 75 -4.96 7.25 1.22
N ASN A 76 -5.30 8.46 0.79
CA ASN A 76 -6.49 9.18 1.24
C ASN A 76 -7.68 8.94 0.30
N ASN A 77 -7.45 8.45 -0.92
CA ASN A 77 -8.50 7.99 -1.81
C ASN A 77 -8.87 6.53 -1.48
N LEU A 78 -10.15 6.25 -1.27
CA LEU A 78 -10.61 4.90 -0.91
C LEU A 78 -10.35 3.88 -2.01
N ASP A 79 -10.61 4.23 -3.27
CA ASP A 79 -10.48 3.31 -4.40
C ASP A 79 -9.00 2.90 -4.61
N GLU A 80 -8.11 3.88 -4.57
CA GLU A 80 -6.65 3.68 -4.72
C GLU A 80 -6.05 2.94 -3.51
N LYS A 81 -6.53 3.23 -2.30
CA LYS A 81 -6.17 2.49 -1.09
C LYS A 81 -6.59 1.02 -1.17
N VAL A 82 -7.81 0.74 -1.64
CA VAL A 82 -8.30 -0.63 -1.83
C VAL A 82 -7.48 -1.33 -2.90
N GLN A 83 -7.14 -0.65 -4.00
CA GLN A 83 -6.23 -1.18 -5.01
C GLN A 83 -4.88 -1.57 -4.41
N LEU A 84 -4.28 -0.69 -3.60
CA LEU A 84 -3.00 -0.95 -2.93
C LEU A 84 -3.08 -2.12 -1.93
N TYR A 85 -4.19 -2.24 -1.20
CA TYR A 85 -4.44 -3.37 -0.31
C TYR A 85 -4.54 -4.70 -1.06
N LEU A 86 -5.32 -4.73 -2.15
CA LEU A 86 -5.48 -5.93 -2.96
C LEU A 86 -4.16 -6.34 -3.62
N ALA A 87 -3.42 -5.38 -4.18
CA ALA A 87 -2.10 -5.59 -4.73
C ALA A 87 -1.15 -6.25 -3.70
N LEU A 88 -1.15 -5.75 -2.47
CA LEU A 88 -0.35 -6.29 -1.37
C LEU A 88 -0.75 -7.72 -0.95
N LYS A 89 -2.05 -8.07 -1.07
CA LYS A 89 -2.55 -9.42 -0.80
C LYS A 89 -2.28 -10.41 -1.94
N CYS A 90 -1.97 -9.91 -3.14
CA CYS A 90 -1.61 -10.72 -4.29
C CYS A 90 -0.10 -10.97 -4.42
N LEU A 91 0.71 -10.49 -3.47
CA LEU A 91 2.13 -10.85 -3.33
C LEU A 91 2.30 -12.32 -2.97
#